data_AF-A0A293LET3-F1
#
_entry.id   AF-A0A293LET3-F1
#
_cell.length_a   1.000
_cell.length_b   1.000
_cell.length_c   1.000
_cell.angle_alpha   90.00
_cell.angle_beta   90.00
_cell.angle_gamma   90.00
#
_symmetry.space_group_name_H-M   'P 1'
#
loop_
_entity.id
_entity.type
_entity.pdbx_description
1 polymer ?
#
loop_
_entity_poly.entity_id
_entity_poly.type
_entity_poly.pdbx_seq_one_letter_code
_entity_poly.pdbx_strand_id
1 'polypeptide(L)'
;MANPPHEIAHRKTWNSWNTSNLEGGLRQSETAVEDMFIRKFMHGTWHRIFVSEVLIKRRQNMIFVGGIIQRTIIPRKLYFLIGYTEEILSYVLKCPVKLIKRRQNMIFVGGIIQRTIIPRKLYFLIGYTEEILSYVLKCPVKLELQSAADKADIIFKYI
;
A
#
# COMPACT_ATOMS: atom_id res chain seq x y z
N MET A 1 4.70 -9.08 -18.51
CA MET A 1 5.70 -8.03 -18.17
C MET A 1 5.99 -7.25 -19.43
N ALA A 2 5.57 -5.99 -19.52
CA ALA A 2 5.70 -5.17 -20.72
C ALA A 2 7.10 -4.54 -20.89
N ASN A 3 7.82 -4.33 -19.78
CA ASN A 3 9.09 -3.59 -19.76
C ASN A 3 10.28 -4.54 -19.52
N PRO A 4 11.35 -4.47 -20.33
CA PRO A 4 12.53 -5.31 -20.20
C PRO A 4 13.36 -5.00 -18.93
N PRO A 5 14.30 -5.88 -18.54
CA PRO A 5 15.08 -5.72 -17.31
C PRO A 5 15.96 -4.47 -17.25
N HIS A 6 16.50 -4.02 -18.38
CA HIS A 6 17.37 -2.83 -18.42
C HIS A 6 16.61 -1.51 -18.17
N GLU A 7 15.28 -1.51 -18.17
CA GLU A 7 14.45 -0.34 -17.83
C GLU A 7 14.14 -0.24 -16.32
N ILE A 8 14.72 -1.11 -15.49
CA ILE A 8 14.66 -0.98 -14.02
C ILE A 8 15.35 0.34 -13.62
N ALA A 9 14.75 1.04 -12.67
CA ALA A 9 15.05 2.42 -12.24
C ALA A 9 14.65 3.55 -13.21
N HIS A 10 14.27 3.25 -14.46
CA HIS A 10 13.76 4.25 -15.41
C HIS A 10 12.23 4.21 -15.52
N ARG A 11 11.68 3.06 -15.93
CA ARG A 11 10.23 2.84 -16.11
C ARG A 11 9.67 1.83 -15.12
N LYS A 12 10.53 1.04 -14.48
CA LYS A 12 10.15 0.06 -13.45
C LYS A 12 10.87 0.37 -12.15
N THR A 13 10.19 0.11 -11.05
CA THR A 13 10.75 0.14 -9.69
C THR A 13 11.12 -1.27 -9.24
N TRP A 14 11.90 -1.38 -8.17
CA TRP A 14 12.20 -2.65 -7.50
C TRP A 14 10.99 -3.25 -6.76
N ASN A 15 10.88 -4.57 -6.84
CA ASN A 15 9.84 -5.35 -6.16
C ASN A 15 10.19 -5.69 -4.69
N SER A 16 11.45 -5.50 -4.30
CA SER A 16 11.89 -5.58 -2.90
C SER A 16 12.61 -4.29 -2.55
N TRP A 17 12.30 -3.74 -1.38
CA TRP A 17 12.95 -2.55 -0.82
C TRP A 17 13.54 -2.91 0.54
N ASN A 18 14.87 -2.79 0.65
CA ASN A 18 15.64 -3.06 1.86
C ASN A 18 16.91 -2.19 1.88
N THR A 19 17.67 -2.26 2.97
CA THR A 19 18.94 -1.54 3.13
C THR A 19 20.17 -2.42 2.92
N SER A 20 20.00 -3.72 2.65
CA SER A 20 21.12 -4.67 2.60
C SER A 20 22.00 -4.46 1.37
N ASN A 21 21.43 -4.03 0.24
CA ASN A 21 22.16 -3.77 -1.01
C ASN A 21 22.79 -2.37 -1.09
N LEU A 22 22.71 -1.58 -0.03
CA LEU A 22 23.43 -0.31 0.05
C LEU A 22 24.92 -0.57 0.31
N GLU A 23 25.77 0.40 0.00
CA GLU A 23 27.19 0.34 0.33
C GLU A 23 27.36 0.21 1.86
N GLY A 24 28.08 -0.83 2.30
CA GLY A 24 28.20 -1.18 3.73
C GLY A 24 26.97 -1.89 4.32
N GLY A 25 25.98 -2.26 3.51
CA GLY A 25 24.81 -3.02 3.94
C GLY A 25 25.17 -4.44 4.41
N LEU A 26 24.60 -4.84 5.55
CA LEU A 26 24.82 -6.16 6.14
C LEU A 26 23.77 -7.17 5.61
N ARG A 27 24.10 -8.47 5.67
CA ARG A 27 23.16 -9.60 5.48
C ARG A 27 22.44 -9.65 4.11
N GLN A 28 23.15 -9.33 3.03
CA GLN A 28 22.62 -9.38 1.65
C GLN A 28 22.07 -10.76 1.26
N SER A 29 22.86 -11.81 1.50
CA SER A 29 22.51 -13.19 1.18
C SER A 29 21.27 -13.67 1.92
N GLU A 30 21.23 -13.46 3.23
CA GLU A 30 20.10 -13.85 4.08
C GLU A 30 18.81 -13.15 3.65
N THR A 31 18.88 -11.83 3.41
CA THR A 31 17.72 -11.05 2.96
C THR A 31 17.17 -11.56 1.63
N ALA A 32 18.05 -11.95 0.69
CA ALA A 32 17.64 -12.51 -0.60
C ALA A 32 16.96 -13.88 -0.46
N VAL A 33 17.48 -14.75 0.41
CA VAL A 33 16.89 -16.07 0.69
C VAL A 33 15.52 -15.93 1.35
N GLU A 34 15.40 -15.04 2.34
CA GLU A 34 14.12 -14.75 2.99
C GLU A 34 13.09 -14.18 2.00
N ASP A 35 13.49 -13.26 1.13
CA ASP A 35 12.59 -12.69 0.12
C ASP A 35 12.12 -13.75 -0.89
N MET A 36 12.99 -14.67 -1.29
CA MET A 36 12.64 -15.81 -2.14
C MET A 36 11.68 -16.77 -1.42
N PHE A 37 11.90 -17.04 -0.14
CA PHE A 37 11.01 -17.85 0.69
C PHE A 37 9.62 -17.23 0.78
N ILE A 38 9.52 -15.93 1.11
CA ILE A 38 8.25 -15.19 1.18
C ILE A 38 7.50 -15.31 -0.15
N ARG A 39 8.18 -15.12 -1.29
CA ARG A 39 7.55 -15.20 -2.62
C ARG A 39 6.99 -16.59 -2.91
N LYS A 40 7.75 -17.64 -2.61
CA LYS A 40 7.29 -19.04 -2.79
C LYS A 40 6.13 -19.36 -1.87
N PHE A 41 6.22 -18.98 -0.60
CA PHE A 41 5.15 -19.16 0.38
C PHE A 41 3.86 -18.45 -0.07
N MET A 42 3.96 -17.19 -0.48
CA MET A 42 2.81 -16.42 -0.98
C MET A 42 2.20 -17.07 -2.22
N HIS A 43 3.00 -17.56 -3.16
CA HIS A 43 2.50 -18.22 -4.38
C HIS A 43 1.79 -19.55 -4.08
N GLY A 44 2.29 -20.32 -3.10
CA GLY A 44 1.66 -21.56 -2.64
C GLY A 44 0.37 -21.32 -1.86
N THR A 45 0.43 -20.46 -0.84
CA THR A 45 -0.69 -20.19 0.08
C THR A 45 -1.82 -19.42 -0.62
N TRP A 46 -1.50 -18.50 -1.52
CA TRP A 46 -2.47 -17.67 -2.23
C TRP A 46 -2.64 -18.10 -3.70
N HIS A 47 -2.98 -19.38 -3.88
CA HIS A 47 -3.05 -20.02 -5.20
C HIS A 47 -4.04 -19.33 -6.15
N ARG A 48 -3.55 -18.81 -7.29
CA ARG A 48 -4.33 -18.12 -8.35
C ARG A 48 -5.10 -16.87 -7.89
N ILE A 49 -4.77 -16.30 -6.73
CA ILE A 49 -5.43 -15.08 -6.21
C ILE A 49 -4.64 -13.82 -6.57
N PHE A 50 -3.31 -13.91 -6.59
CA PHE A 50 -2.44 -12.80 -6.94
C PHE A 50 -2.41 -12.57 -8.45
N VAL A 51 -2.72 -11.33 -8.83
CA VAL A 51 -2.66 -10.83 -10.22
C VAL A 51 -1.30 -10.19 -10.50
N SER A 52 -0.70 -9.57 -9.48
CA SER A 52 0.64 -8.98 -9.57
C SER A 52 1.69 -9.86 -8.89
N GLU A 53 2.95 -9.56 -9.18
CA GLU A 53 4.06 -10.03 -8.36
C GLU A 53 3.93 -9.52 -6.92
N VAL A 54 4.52 -10.28 -6.00
CA VAL A 54 4.58 -9.93 -4.58
C VAL A 54 5.61 -8.81 -4.40
N LEU A 55 5.18 -7.75 -3.72
CA LEU A 55 6.02 -6.62 -3.33
C LEU A 55 6.43 -6.79 -1.87
N ILE A 56 7.72 -6.63 -1.60
CA ILE A 56 8.28 -6.75 -0.25
C ILE A 56 8.90 -5.40 0.12
N LYS A 57 8.61 -4.90 1.31
CA LYS A 57 9.25 -3.71 1.86
C LYS A 57 9.68 -4.00 3.28
N ARG A 58 10.97 -3.80 3.57
CA ARG A 58 11.54 -3.95 4.90
C ARG A 58 11.75 -2.56 5.49
N ARG A 59 11.21 -2.30 6.67
CA ARG A 59 11.48 -1.09 7.45
C ARG A 59 11.88 -1.52 8.84
N GLN A 60 13.14 -1.28 9.20
CA GLN A 60 13.71 -1.76 10.47
C GLN A 60 13.43 -3.26 10.64
N ASN A 61 12.86 -3.68 11.77
CA ASN A 61 12.52 -5.08 12.05
C ASN A 61 11.18 -5.54 11.45
N MET A 62 10.55 -4.73 10.58
CA MET A 62 9.20 -5.00 10.09
C MET A 62 9.20 -5.30 8.60
N ILE A 63 8.53 -6.40 8.22
CA ILE A 63 8.39 -6.81 6.82
C ILE A 63 6.96 -6.55 6.38
N PHE A 64 6.82 -5.74 5.35
CA PHE A 64 5.55 -5.51 4.67
C PHE A 64 5.51 -6.31 3.38
N VAL A 65 4.54 -7.20 3.29
CA VAL A 65 4.26 -7.98 2.08
C VAL A 65 3.00 -7.41 1.43
N GLY A 66 3.04 -7.12 0.15
CA GLY A 66 1.90 -6.57 -0.56
C GLY A 66 1.79 -7.10 -1.99
N GLY A 67 0.63 -6.89 -2.59
CA GLY A 67 0.39 -7.19 -4.00
C GLY A 67 -1.06 -6.98 -4.36
N ILE A 68 -1.36 -7.11 -5.65
CA ILE A 68 -2.68 -6.93 -6.21
C ILE A 68 -3.36 -8.29 -6.27
N ILE A 69 -4.53 -8.39 -5.64
CA ILE A 69 -5.32 -9.62 -5.54
C ILE A 69 -6.66 -9.47 -6.25
N GLN A 70 -7.09 -10.52 -6.94
CA GLN A 70 -8.41 -10.60 -7.56
C GLN A 70 -9.49 -10.85 -6.49
N ARG A 71 -10.66 -10.21 -6.62
CA ARG A 71 -11.78 -10.37 -5.67
C ARG A 71 -12.66 -11.58 -6.01
N THR A 72 -12.07 -12.76 -6.16
CA THR A 72 -12.83 -14.00 -6.42
C THR A 72 -13.30 -14.70 -5.15
N ILE A 73 -12.75 -14.34 -3.98
CA ILE A 73 -12.95 -15.05 -2.71
C ILE A 73 -13.78 -14.22 -1.72
N ILE A 74 -14.60 -14.93 -0.95
CA ILE A 74 -15.41 -14.40 0.15
C ILE A 74 -14.50 -13.67 1.17
N PRO A 75 -14.88 -12.45 1.63
CA PRO A 75 -14.04 -11.64 2.53
C PRO A 75 -13.53 -12.38 3.77
N ARG A 76 -14.35 -13.21 4.42
CA ARG A 76 -13.96 -13.97 5.63
C ARG A 76 -12.77 -14.90 5.40
N LYS A 77 -12.77 -15.65 4.29
CA LYS A 77 -11.67 -16.55 3.92
C LYS A 77 -10.41 -15.75 3.61
N LEU A 78 -10.56 -14.58 2.98
CA LEU A 78 -9.45 -13.68 2.70
C LEU A 78 -8.83 -13.10 3.99
N TYR A 79 -9.63 -12.65 4.96
CA TYR A 79 -9.12 -12.18 6.26
C TYR A 79 -8.41 -13.29 7.04
N PHE A 80 -8.95 -14.52 6.99
CA PHE A 80 -8.27 -15.68 7.57
C PHE A 80 -6.90 -15.92 6.92
N LEU A 81 -6.83 -15.91 5.58
CA LEU A 81 -5.58 -16.06 4.84
C LEU A 81 -4.55 -14.96 5.15
N ILE A 82 -5.00 -13.72 5.37
CA ILE A 82 -4.13 -12.63 5.83
C ILE A 82 -3.53 -12.98 7.19
N GLY A 83 -4.36 -13.24 8.20
CA GLY A 83 -3.89 -13.55 9.56
C GLY A 83 -3.01 -14.80 9.60
N TYR A 84 -3.40 -15.86 8.89
CA TYR A 84 -2.60 -17.08 8.74
C TYR A 84 -1.20 -16.81 8.18
N THR A 85 -1.12 -15.98 7.13
CA THR A 85 0.16 -15.64 6.51
C THR A 85 1.00 -14.75 7.43
N GLU A 86 0.39 -13.77 8.11
CA GLU A 86 1.08 -12.89 9.05
C GLU A 86 1.67 -13.69 10.22
N GLU A 87 0.91 -14.59 10.84
CA GLU A 87 1.36 -15.40 11.97
C GLU A 87 2.50 -16.36 11.58
N ILE A 88 2.35 -17.11 10.48
CA ILE A 88 3.37 -18.09 10.06
C ILE A 88 4.66 -17.40 9.63
N LEU A 89 4.58 -16.36 8.80
CA LEU A 89 5.77 -15.66 8.38
C LEU A 89 6.45 -14.96 9.56
N SER A 90 5.68 -14.45 10.53
CA SER A 90 6.26 -13.87 11.74
C SER A 90 6.99 -14.91 12.59
N TYR A 91 6.43 -16.12 12.70
CA TYR A 91 7.07 -17.21 13.45
C TYR A 91 8.36 -17.72 12.78
N VAL A 92 8.36 -17.86 11.46
CA VAL A 92 9.51 -18.36 10.68
C VAL A 92 10.63 -17.33 10.62
N LEU A 93 10.32 -16.07 10.34
CA LEU A 93 11.30 -15.00 10.15
C LEU A 93 11.71 -14.30 11.46
N LYS A 94 11.12 -14.70 12.60
CA LYS A 94 11.35 -14.12 13.93
C LYS A 94 11.20 -12.60 13.99
N CYS A 95 10.35 -12.05 13.13
CA CYS A 95 10.09 -10.62 13.00
C CYS A 95 8.63 -10.36 12.63
N PRO A 96 8.03 -9.22 13.02
CA PRO A 96 6.65 -8.92 12.69
C PRO A 96 6.45 -8.71 11.18
N VAL A 97 5.55 -9.50 10.60
CA VAL A 97 5.16 -9.41 9.20
C VAL A 97 3.73 -8.87 9.07
N LYS A 98 3.55 -7.84 8.24
CA LYS A 98 2.22 -7.30 7.90
C LYS A 98 1.92 -7.41 6.42
N LEU A 99 0.71 -7.90 6.12
CA LEU A 99 0.20 -8.03 4.76
C LEU A 99 -0.60 -6.79 4.38
N ILE A 100 0.01 -5.91 3.58
CA ILE A 100 -0.66 -4.71 3.05
C ILE A 100 -1.47 -5.09 1.82
N LYS A 101 -2.79 -5.16 1.97
CA LYS A 101 -3.72 -5.22 0.84
C LYS A 101 -3.70 -3.90 0.09
N ARG A 102 -3.02 -3.83 -1.07
CA ARG A 102 -3.21 -2.73 -2.02
C ARG A 102 -4.58 -2.91 -2.69
N ARG A 103 -5.59 -2.22 -2.15
CA ARG A 103 -6.92 -2.12 -2.76
C ARG A 103 -6.82 -1.22 -4.00
N GLN A 104 -6.84 -1.77 -5.20
CA GLN A 104 -7.26 -1.00 -6.38
C GLN A 104 -8.80 -0.83 -6.37
N ASN A 105 -9.32 -0.12 -5.37
CA ASN A 105 -10.62 0.57 -5.42
C ASN A 105 -10.79 1.43 -4.16
N MET A 106 -9.87 2.36 -3.91
CA MET A 106 -10.09 3.43 -2.93
C MET A 106 -9.77 4.74 -3.62
N ILE A 107 -10.79 5.56 -3.83
CA ILE A 107 -10.64 6.85 -4.51
C ILE A 107 -10.23 7.85 -3.44
N PHE A 108 -9.04 8.43 -3.61
CA PHE A 108 -8.57 9.54 -2.80
C PHE A 108 -8.93 10.83 -3.51
N VAL A 109 -9.80 11.62 -2.90
CA VAL A 109 -10.15 12.95 -3.38
C VAL A 109 -9.41 13.94 -2.48
N GLY A 110 -8.33 14.52 -3.02
CA GLY A 110 -7.53 15.52 -2.34
C GLY A 110 -8.00 16.94 -2.69
N GLY A 111 -7.97 17.84 -1.72
CA GLY A 111 -8.36 19.24 -1.94
C GLY A 111 -7.78 20.18 -0.89
N ILE A 112 -7.58 21.45 -1.27
CA ILE A 112 -7.14 22.50 -0.34
C ILE A 112 -8.36 23.35 0.02
N ILE A 113 -8.61 23.53 1.31
CA ILE A 113 -9.76 24.28 1.82
C ILE A 113 -9.28 25.52 2.55
N GLN A 114 -9.90 26.66 2.26
CA GLN A 114 -9.64 27.90 2.98
C GLN A 114 -10.12 27.77 4.43
N ARG A 115 -9.29 28.21 5.38
CA ARG A 115 -9.49 28.05 6.83
C ARG A 115 -10.61 28.93 7.42
N THR A 116 -11.66 29.22 6.65
CA THR A 116 -12.82 30.04 7.05
C THR A 116 -13.93 29.23 7.73
N ILE A 117 -13.91 27.90 7.61
CA ILE A 117 -14.97 27.01 8.10
C ILE A 117 -14.61 26.46 9.49
N ILE A 118 -15.60 26.47 10.41
CA ILE A 118 -15.49 25.87 11.75
C ILE A 118 -15.18 24.35 11.62
N PRO A 119 -14.16 23.82 12.33
CA PRO A 119 -13.70 22.43 12.17
C PRO A 119 -14.81 21.37 12.26
N ARG A 120 -15.80 21.56 13.15
CA ARG A 120 -16.90 20.62 13.33
C ARG A 120 -17.79 20.48 12.08
N LYS A 121 -18.05 21.59 11.37
CA LYS A 121 -18.80 21.57 10.10
C LYS A 121 -17.97 20.92 8.99
N LEU A 122 -16.66 21.14 9.00
CA LEU A 122 -15.73 20.53 8.05
C LEU A 122 -15.69 19.01 8.19
N TYR A 123 -15.49 18.48 9.40
CA TYR A 123 -15.49 17.03 9.65
C TYR A 123 -16.83 16.38 9.29
N PHE A 124 -17.95 17.06 9.54
CA PHE A 124 -19.27 16.60 9.11
C PHE A 124 -19.38 16.49 7.59
N LEU A 125 -18.94 17.53 6.87
CA LEU A 125 -18.95 17.55 5.40
C LEU A 125 -18.06 16.47 4.82
N ILE A 126 -16.85 16.27 5.36
CA ILE A 126 -15.93 15.20 4.95
C ILE A 126 -16.64 13.85 5.01
N GLY A 127 -17.17 13.48 6.18
CA GLY A 127 -17.86 12.20 6.36
C GLY A 127 -19.09 12.05 5.46
N TYR A 128 -19.89 13.11 5.31
CA TYR A 128 -21.05 13.13 4.42
C TYR A 128 -20.68 12.86 2.95
N THR A 129 -19.63 13.52 2.46
CA THR A 129 -19.16 13.32 1.07
C THR A 129 -18.48 11.97 0.87
N GLU A 130 -17.73 11.46 1.86
CA GLU A 130 -17.16 10.11 1.81
C GLU A 130 -18.26 9.04 1.71
N GLU A 131 -19.31 9.14 2.53
CA GLU A 131 -20.44 8.22 2.52
C GLU A 131 -21.19 8.27 1.18
N ILE A 132 -21.58 9.46 0.70
CA ILE A 132 -22.33 9.59 -0.56
C ILE A 132 -21.52 9.11 -1.77
N LEU A 133 -20.25 9.52 -1.89
CA LEU A 133 -19.41 9.09 -3.01
C LEU A 133 -19.12 7.59 -2.94
N SER A 134 -19.03 7.03 -1.73
CA SER A 134 -18.92 5.58 -1.54
C SER A 134 -20.16 4.84 -2.06
N TYR A 135 -21.36 5.37 -1.80
CA TYR A 135 -22.62 4.79 -2.29
C TYR A 135 -22.79 4.92 -3.81
N VAL A 136 -22.38 6.05 -4.40
CA VAL A 136 -22.52 6.34 -5.84
C VAL A 136 -21.50 5.54 -6.66
N LEU A 137 -20.23 5.54 -6.25
CA LEU A 137 -19.12 4.93 -7.00
C LEU A 137 -18.93 3.44 -6.68
N LYS A 138 -19.72 2.89 -5.75
CA LYS A 138 -19.67 1.50 -5.27
C LYS A 138 -18.25 1.09 -4.82
N CYS A 139 -17.50 2.04 -4.30
CA CYS A 139 -16.13 1.86 -3.82
C CYS A 139 -15.84 2.76 -2.62
N PRO A 140 -15.03 2.33 -1.64
CA PRO A 140 -14.69 3.20 -0.50
C PRO A 140 -13.94 4.45 -0.98
N VAL A 141 -14.42 5.63 -0.59
CA VAL A 141 -13.80 6.93 -0.91
C VAL A 141 -13.23 7.53 0.36
N LYS A 142 -12.04 8.13 0.26
CA LYS A 142 -11.44 8.91 1.33
C LYS A 142 -11.12 10.32 0.86
N LEU A 143 -11.47 11.29 1.68
CA LEU A 143 -11.19 12.71 1.45
C LEU A 143 -10.02 13.16 2.31
N GLU A 144 -8.97 13.63 1.65
CA GLU A 144 -7.80 14.20 2.31
C GLU A 144 -7.77 15.71 2.02
N LEU A 145 -8.26 16.50 2.99
CA LEU A 145 -8.39 17.95 2.86
C LEU A 145 -7.32 18.65 3.70
N GLN A 146 -6.50 19.48 3.05
CA GLN A 146 -5.51 20.31 3.73
C GLN A 146 -6.04 21.74 3.90
N SER A 147 -5.98 22.28 5.12
CA SER A 147 -6.42 23.66 5.37
C SER A 147 -5.32 24.67 5.05
N ALA A 148 -5.58 25.63 4.17
CA ALA A 148 -4.70 26.77 3.90
C ALA A 148 -5.30 28.08 4.43
N ALA A 149 -4.47 28.99 4.94
CA ALA A 149 -4.93 30.24 5.54
C ALA A 149 -5.41 31.23 4.46
N ASP A 150 -4.67 31.33 3.35
CA ASP A 150 -4.97 32.29 2.30
C ASP A 150 -4.87 31.67 0.89
N LYS A 151 -5.60 32.24 -0.07
CA LYS A 151 -5.57 31.77 -1.47
C LYS A 151 -4.22 32.09 -2.12
N ALA A 152 -3.52 33.12 -1.63
CA ALA A 152 -2.19 33.53 -2.08
C ALA A 152 -1.12 32.47 -1.79
N ASP A 153 -1.23 31.72 -0.68
CA ASP A 153 -0.27 30.67 -0.28
C ASP A 153 -0.34 29.41 -1.18
N ILE A 154 -1.38 29.31 -2.01
CA ILE A 154 -1.64 28.16 -2.90
C ILE A 154 -1.11 28.44 -4.32
N ILE A 155 -0.84 29.70 -4.66
CA ILE A 155 -0.48 30.12 -6.02
C ILE A 155 1.03 30.01 -6.20
N PHE A 156 1.47 28.96 -6.92
CA PHE A 156 2.90 28.75 -7.20
C PHE A 156 3.45 29.66 -8.31
N LYS A 157 2.61 30.19 -9.22
CA LYS A 157 3.03 31.16 -10.24
C LYS A 157 1.85 31.96 -10.81
N TYR A 158 2.02 33.27 -10.97
CA TYR A 158 1.16 34.10 -11.82
C TYR A 158 1.67 34.00 -13.27
N ILE A 159 0.77 33.66 -14.20
CA ILE A 159 0.98 33.90 -15.63
C ILE A 159 0.38 35.26 -15.94
#